data_AF-A0A975I2W3-F1
#
_entry.id   AF-A0A975I2W3-F1
#
_cell.length_a   1.000
_cell.length_b   1.000
_cell.length_c   1.000
_cell.angle_alpha   90.00
_cell.angle_beta   90.00
_cell.angle_gamma   90.00
#
_symmetry.space_group_name_H-M   'P 1'
#
loop_
_entity.id
_entity.type
_entity.pdbx_description
1 polymer ?
#
loop_
_entity_poly.entity_id
_entity_poly.type
_entity_poly.pdbx_seq_one_letter_code
_entity_poly.pdbx_strand_id
1 'polypeptide(L)' 'MSAKVFSRDYALGKVKKLRRMKQPLAIKVTLNPPRNPVVFAMAHRAASSAAGKHIRAQGAMRRAEKVSLQKLVRQSEQ' A
#
# COMPACT_ATOMS: atom_id res chain seq x y z
N MET A 1 1.05 45.12 15.22
CA MET A 1 2.29 44.31 15.35
C MET A 1 2.10 43.30 16.47
N SER A 2 2.01 42.00 16.17
CA SER A 2 1.84 40.95 17.20
C SER A 2 3.21 40.58 17.77
N ALA A 3 3.43 40.83 19.07
CA ALA A 3 4.66 40.45 19.74
C ALA A 3 4.75 38.92 19.85
N LYS A 4 5.82 38.33 19.29
CA LYS A 4 6.15 36.92 19.54
C LYS A 4 6.59 36.80 20.99
N VAL A 5 5.71 36.33 21.86
CA VAL A 5 6.04 36.08 23.27
C VAL A 5 7.01 34.90 23.33
N PHE A 6 8.28 35.18 23.64
CA PHE A 6 9.28 34.14 23.84
C PHE A 6 8.99 33.40 25.14
N SER A 7 8.92 32.08 25.08
CA SER A 7 8.72 31.23 26.27
C SER A 7 9.84 31.44 27.30
N ARG A 8 9.54 31.33 28.59
CA ARG A 8 10.52 31.44 29.69
C ARG A 8 11.73 30.50 29.52
N ASP A 9 11.53 29.31 28.98
CA ASP A 9 12.60 28.34 28.72
C ASP A 9 13.55 28.79 27.60
N TYR A 10 13.10 29.65 26.68
CA TYR A 10 13.96 30.28 25.66
C TYR A 10 14.89 31.31 26.29
N ALA A 11 14.34 32.17 27.17
CA ALA A 11 15.11 33.16 27.92
C ALA A 11 16.17 32.51 28.84
N LEU A 12 15.87 31.33 29.38
CA LEU A 12 16.80 30.56 30.22
C LEU A 12 17.79 29.69 29.42
N GLY A 13 17.85 29.83 28.09
CA GLY A 13 18.78 29.06 27.24
C GLY A 13 18.48 27.56 27.14
N LYS A 14 17.32 27.09 27.63
CA LYS A 14 16.92 25.67 27.65
C LYS A 14 16.34 25.24 26.29
N VAL A 15 17.04 25.54 25.20
CA VAL A 15 16.61 25.31 23.82
C VAL A 15 16.34 23.82 23.55
N LYS A 16 17.10 22.91 24.17
CA LYS A 16 16.87 21.45 24.04
C LYS A 16 15.49 21.02 24.58
N LYS A 17 14.97 21.65 25.63
CA LYS A 17 13.65 21.36 26.19
C LYS A 17 12.53 21.76 25.22
N LEU A 18 12.66 22.95 24.64
CA LEU A 18 11.74 23.42 23.59
C LEU A 18 11.81 22.55 22.32
N ARG A 19 13.00 22.08 21.93
CA ARG A 19 13.17 21.16 20.79
C ARG A 19 12.56 19.78 21.04
N ARG A 20 12.59 19.28 22.28
CA ARG A 20 11.93 18.02 22.67
C ARG A 20 10.41 18.12 22.52
N MET A 21 9.80 19.23 22.92
CA MET A 21 8.37 19.47 22.71
C MET A 21 7.99 19.63 21.23
N LYS A 22 8.90 20.18 20.41
CA LYS A 22 8.71 20.33 18.95
C LYS A 22 9.00 19.06 18.16
N GLN A 23 9.41 17.95 18.77
CA GLN A 23 9.57 16.73 18.00
C GLN A 23 8.21 16.35 17.43
N PRO A 24 8.05 16.24 16.10
CA PRO A 24 6.86 15.65 15.56
C PRO A 24 6.85 14.22 16.11
N LEU A 25 5.88 13.93 16.98
CA LEU A 25 5.57 12.57 17.36
C LEU A 25 5.14 11.90 16.05
N ALA A 26 6.11 11.30 15.36
CA ALA A 26 5.82 10.46 14.21
C ALA A 26 5.14 9.23 14.79
N ILE A 27 3.82 9.32 14.95
CA ILE A 27 2.98 8.21 15.37
C ILE A 27 3.08 7.19 14.24
N LYS A 28 3.99 6.22 14.40
CA LYS A 28 4.05 5.05 13.54
C LYS A 28 2.85 4.20 13.90
N VAL A 29 1.71 4.48 13.28
CA VAL A 29 0.52 3.63 13.39
C VAL A 29 0.82 2.35 12.63
N THR A 30 1.34 1.34 13.35
CA THR A 30 1.37 -0.02 12.84
C THR A 30 -0.07 -0.53 12.90
N LEU A 31 -0.73 -0.63 11.75
CA LEU A 31 -2.05 -1.24 11.67
C LEU A 31 -1.92 -2.70 12.11
N ASN A 32 -2.61 -3.05 13.19
CA ASN A 32 -2.65 -4.45 13.65
C ASN A 32 -3.32 -5.30 12.57
N PRO A 33 -2.80 -6.51 12.31
CA PRO A 33 -3.43 -7.41 11.35
C PRO A 33 -4.88 -7.69 11.79
N PRO A 34 -5.80 -7.84 10.83
CA PRO A 34 -7.20 -8.11 11.15
C PRO A 34 -7.31 -9.39 11.98
N ARG A 35 -8.02 -9.32 13.12
CA ARG A 35 -8.24 -10.47 14.02
C ARG A 35 -9.07 -11.58 13.37
N ASN A 36 -9.83 -11.26 12.33
CA ASN A 36 -10.62 -12.22 11.58
C ASN A 36 -9.74 -12.95 10.54
N PRO A 37 -9.59 -14.28 10.63
CA PRO A 37 -8.73 -15.04 9.72
C PRO A 37 -9.19 -14.99 8.26
N VAL A 38 -10.49 -14.85 8.00
CA VAL A 38 -11.04 -14.75 6.63
C VAL A 38 -10.62 -13.42 6.00
N VAL A 39 -10.76 -12.32 6.75
CA VAL A 39 -10.36 -10.98 6.29
C VAL A 39 -8.84 -10.92 6.08
N PHE A 40 -8.07 -11.54 6.97
CA PHE A 40 -6.62 -11.68 6.82
C PHE A 40 -6.25 -12.44 5.54
N ALA A 41 -6.88 -13.60 5.29
CA ALA A 41 -6.64 -14.39 4.10
C ALA A 41 -7.00 -13.65 2.81
N MET A 42 -8.10 -12.88 2.81
CA MET A 42 -8.49 -12.04 1.68
C MET A 42 -7.48 -10.91 1.42
N ALA A 43 -7.08 -10.19 2.46
CA ALA A 43 -6.08 -9.11 2.35
C ALA A 43 -4.72 -9.66 1.87
N HIS A 44 -4.28 -10.78 2.42
CA HIS A 44 -3.04 -11.44 2.02
C HIS A 44 -3.11 -11.94 0.56
N ARG A 45 -4.24 -12.54 0.14
CA ARG A 45 -4.46 -12.96 -1.25
C ARG A 45 -4.43 -11.78 -2.23
N ALA A 46 -4.98 -10.62 -1.84
CA ALA A 46 -4.93 -9.40 -2.63
C ALA A 46 -3.50 -8.84 -2.72
N ALA A 47 -2.80 -8.72 -1.60
CA ALA A 47 -1.43 -8.20 -1.54
C ALA A 47 -0.41 -9.10 -2.25
N SER A 48 -0.51 -10.42 -2.09
CA SER A 48 0.38 -11.40 -2.73
C SER A 48 0.17 -11.55 -4.23
N SER A 49 -0.80 -10.83 -4.82
CA SER A 49 -1.20 -10.98 -6.23
C SER A 49 -1.49 -12.45 -6.62
N ALA A 50 -1.75 -13.32 -5.64
CA ALA A 50 -2.01 -14.73 -5.84
C ALA A 50 -3.37 -14.96 -6.52
N ALA A 51 -4.31 -14.03 -6.32
CA ALA A 51 -5.52 -13.95 -7.14
C ALA A 51 -5.12 -13.73 -8.61
N GLY A 52 -5.46 -14.71 -9.47
CA GLY A 52 -5.13 -14.65 -10.88
C GLY A 52 -3.68 -14.98 -11.24
N LYS A 53 -2.87 -15.57 -10.34
CA LYS A 53 -1.54 -16.09 -10.70
C LYS A 53 -1.60 -17.06 -11.88
N HIS A 54 -2.65 -17.88 -11.96
CA HIS A 54 -2.91 -18.77 -13.09
C HIS A 54 -3.35 -18.02 -14.36
N ILE A 55 -4.01 -16.87 -14.24
CA ILE A 55 -4.34 -15.99 -15.39
C ILE A 55 -3.06 -15.36 -15.95
N ARG A 56 -2.13 -14.94 -15.07
CA ARG A 56 -0.82 -14.41 -15.45
C ARG A 56 0.22 -15.47 -15.79
N ALA A 57 -0.12 -16.76 -15.68
CA ALA A 57 0.81 -17.84 -16.02
C ALA A 57 0.97 -17.91 -17.54
N GLN A 58 2.21 -17.97 -18.01
CA GLN A 58 2.54 -18.02 -19.45
C GLN A 58 1.79 -19.14 -20.20
N GLY A 59 1.58 -20.29 -19.56
CA GLY A 59 0.82 -21.40 -20.14
C GLY A 59 -0.70 -21.17 -20.23
N ALA A 60 -1.28 -20.30 -19.41
CA ALA A 60 -2.68 -19.89 -19.54
C ALA A 60 -2.83 -18.84 -20.64
N MET A 61 -1.90 -17.88 -20.71
CA MET A 61 -1.83 -16.88 -21.78
C MET A 61 -1.72 -17.54 -23.17
N ARG A 62 -0.79 -18.50 -23.34
CA ARG A 62 -0.66 -19.27 -24.60
C ARG A 62 -1.94 -20.01 -24.99
N ARG A 63 -2.67 -20.57 -24.01
CA ARG A 63 -3.96 -21.26 -24.28
C ARG A 63 -5.03 -20.28 -24.72
N ALA A 64 -5.13 -19.11 -24.08
CA ALA A 64 -6.04 -18.05 -24.48
C ALA A 64 -5.72 -17.53 -25.89
N GLU A 65 -4.45 -17.26 -26.18
CA GLU A 65 -3.97 -16.85 -27.51
C GLU A 65 -4.32 -17.90 -28.57
N LYS A 66 -4.03 -19.18 -28.31
CA LYS A 66 -4.36 -20.28 -29.25
C LYS A 66 -5.87 -20.35 -29.54
N VAL A 67 -6.71 -20.24 -28.50
CA VAL A 67 -8.17 -20.24 -28.68
C VAL A 67 -8.63 -19.02 -29.47
N SER A 68 -8.07 -17.84 -29.20
CA SER A 68 -8.40 -16.62 -29.95
C SER A 68 -8.01 -16.74 -31.43
N LEU A 69 -6.82 -17.27 -31.73
CA LEU A 69 -6.38 -17.54 -33.10
C LEU A 69 -7.29 -18.56 -33.80
N GLN A 70 -7.64 -19.66 -33.13
CA GLN A 70 -8.55 -20.65 -33.70
C GLN A 70 -9.94 -20.09 -34.00
N LYS A 71 -10.45 -19.18 -33.16
CA LYS A 71 -11.72 -18.50 -33.42
C LYS A 71 -11.64 -17.61 -34.65
N LEU A 72 -10.55 -16.85 -34.80
CA LEU A 72 -10.34 -16.01 -35.98
C LEU A 72 -10.23 -16.82 -37.26
N VAL A 73 -9.49 -17.93 -37.25
CA VAL A 73 -9.37 -18.85 -38.42
C VAL A 73 -10.74 -19.39 -38.82
N ARG A 74 -11.54 -19.88 -37.87
CA ARG A 74 -12.89 -20.38 -38.15
C ARG A 74 -13.83 -19.30 -38.67
N GLN A 75 -13.67 -18.06 -38.24
CA GLN A 75 -14.44 -16.93 -38.74
C GLN A 75 -14.03 -16.52 -40.16
N SER A 76 -12.76 -16.70 -40.54
CA SER A 76 -12.29 -16.42 -41.90
C SER A 76 -12.64 -17.53 -42.92
N GLU A 77 -12.96 -18.73 -42.45
CA GLU A 77 -13.36 -19.87 -43.28
C GLU A 77 -14.89 -19.90 -43.55
N GLN A 78 -15.66 -19.02 -42.89
CA GLN A 78 -17.09 -18.80 -43.14
C GLN A 78 -17.29 -17.67 -44.15
#